data_AF-A0A814IGU1-F1
#
_entry.id   AF-A0A814IGU1-F1
#
_cell.length_a   1.000
_cell.length_b   1.000
_cell.length_c   1.000
_cell.angle_alpha   90.00
_cell.angle_beta   90.00
_cell.angle_gamma   90.00
#
_symmetry.space_group_name_H-M   'P 1'
#
loop_
_entity.id
_entity.type
_entity.pdbx_description
1 polymer ?
#
loop_
_entity_poly.entity_id
_entity_poly.type
_entity_poly.pdbx_seq_one_letter_code
_entity_poly.pdbx_strand_id
1 'polypeptide(L)'
;MAQATRTFWTQAEALEFIMKRQKNNNSGEILYLFSFESQPEGKRRYQVADIDVFIHEYYQLPANQRHTYEIIIDKKPSKLYFDLEYDISANPNINGPRLTTNFIQFVLNFMRKRSDDLDYSIKDVLILDSTSTKKFSRHLIFQTKDPFLDNIAVGKFVNLILEDIHGCLINHQCQTVINSLTSQIQSNFDSLVFAKNLLSSLESHLLRFEQCNCIDDYTQLKFKDMIEFIVNKSDGSGITWFCDMGVYTKNRAFRLLRSSKFDKQECFTVAPENQWKPILRRVRPSSTEPNETERQTFMASLVYFNKPIRRFIHVDDENLTAIQTINSRVQRSNQSSYITEDVRKMSLDYPELINFMTNIARDKKDNGSGIRISRLYKVKEIQNDFRWVIHFMYVGDYKYCENIKRHHKQNNIYFIVDMRKGTYRQKCHDPDCKTFQGIEQSLPKHVTPWLMILDDEWENQTS
;
A
#
# COMPACT_ATOMS: atom_id res chain seq x y z
N MET A 1 -17.78 -26.14 21.76
CA MET A 1 -17.13 -24.83 21.54
C MET A 1 -15.89 -25.10 20.70
N ALA A 2 -15.88 -24.67 19.44
CA ALA A 2 -14.77 -24.93 18.53
C ALA A 2 -13.49 -24.29 19.10
N GLN A 3 -12.36 -25.01 19.03
CA GLN A 3 -11.05 -24.49 19.46
C GLN A 3 -10.78 -23.13 18.78
N ALA A 4 -10.84 -22.05 19.56
CA ALA A 4 -10.67 -20.68 19.06
C ALA A 4 -9.23 -20.36 18.65
N THR A 5 -8.27 -21.19 19.09
CA THR A 5 -6.86 -21.13 18.73
C THR A 5 -6.34 -22.52 18.33
N ARG A 6 -5.44 -22.59 17.34
CA ARG A 6 -4.78 -23.83 16.92
C ARG A 6 -3.31 -23.59 16.62
N THR A 7 -2.46 -24.47 17.13
CA THR A 7 -0.99 -24.40 16.94
C THR A 7 -0.50 -25.46 15.96
N PHE A 8 0.51 -25.12 15.17
CA PHE A 8 1.13 -25.93 14.13
C PHE A 8 2.66 -25.91 14.26
N TRP A 9 3.29 -26.95 13.73
CA TRP A 9 4.76 -27.08 13.72
C TRP A 9 5.39 -26.30 12.57
N THR A 10 4.69 -26.20 11.44
CA THR A 10 5.19 -25.50 10.25
C THR A 10 4.27 -24.36 9.82
N GLN A 11 4.85 -23.36 9.15
CA GLN A 11 4.08 -22.25 8.58
C GLN A 11 3.10 -22.75 7.51
N ALA A 12 3.52 -23.74 6.72
CA ALA A 12 2.71 -24.30 5.63
C ALA A 12 1.42 -24.94 6.14
N GLU A 13 1.49 -25.74 7.21
CA GLU A 13 0.31 -26.35 7.84
C GLU A 13 -0.66 -25.30 8.38
N ALA A 14 -0.14 -24.24 9.00
CA ALA A 14 -0.95 -23.16 9.53
C ALA A 14 -1.66 -22.37 8.41
N LEU A 15 -0.95 -22.09 7.31
CA LEU A 15 -1.51 -21.43 6.13
C LEU A 15 -2.56 -22.31 5.46
N GLU A 16 -2.30 -23.61 5.31
CA GLU A 16 -3.27 -24.56 4.75
C GLU A 16 -4.54 -24.62 5.60
N PHE A 17 -4.41 -24.60 6.93
CA PHE A 17 -5.54 -24.54 7.83
C PHE A 17 -6.37 -23.26 7.65
N ILE A 18 -5.73 -22.09 7.53
CA ILE A 18 -6.40 -20.82 7.26
C ILE A 18 -7.15 -20.90 5.92
N MET A 19 -6.50 -21.39 4.86
CA MET A 19 -7.12 -21.51 3.54
C MET A 19 -8.33 -22.44 3.54
N LYS A 20 -8.25 -23.59 4.21
CA LYS A 20 -9.37 -24.53 4.34
C LYS A 20 -10.54 -23.92 5.12
N ARG A 21 -10.23 -23.19 6.21
CA ARG A 21 -11.26 -22.56 7.03
C ARG A 21 -11.93 -21.40 6.29
N GLN A 22 -11.17 -20.60 5.53
CA GLN A 22 -11.72 -19.54 4.67
C GLN A 22 -12.66 -20.08 3.59
N LYS A 23 -12.35 -21.24 2.98
CA LYS A 23 -13.23 -21.87 1.99
C LYS A 23 -14.52 -22.45 2.56
N ASN A 24 -14.54 -22.80 3.85
CA ASN A 24 -15.64 -23.51 4.49
C ASN A 24 -16.49 -22.59 5.40
N ASN A 25 -16.06 -21.34 5.65
CA ASN A 25 -16.76 -20.39 6.52
C ASN A 25 -17.58 -19.40 5.68
N ASN A 26 -18.91 -19.44 5.81
CA ASN A 26 -19.79 -18.35 5.36
C ASN A 26 -19.80 -17.16 6.36
N SER A 27 -19.03 -17.23 7.45
CA SER A 27 -19.16 -16.39 8.65
C SER A 27 -18.31 -15.12 8.69
N GLY A 28 -17.44 -14.87 7.70
CA GLY A 28 -16.57 -13.69 7.68
C GLY A 28 -15.52 -13.63 8.82
N GLU A 29 -15.23 -14.77 9.46
CA GLU A 29 -14.27 -14.87 10.57
C GLU A 29 -12.83 -14.53 10.10
N ILE A 30 -12.25 -13.46 10.67
CA ILE A 30 -10.87 -13.04 10.37
C ILE A 30 -9.90 -13.80 11.28
N LEU A 31 -9.09 -14.68 10.69
CA LEU A 31 -8.05 -15.42 11.40
C LEU A 31 -6.67 -14.81 11.18
N TYR A 32 -5.92 -14.68 12.26
CA TYR A 32 -4.56 -14.16 12.26
C TYR A 32 -3.56 -15.32 12.40
N LEU A 33 -2.37 -15.14 11.83
CA LEU A 33 -1.28 -16.08 11.94
C LEU A 33 -0.12 -15.44 12.69
N PHE A 34 0.27 -16.05 13.79
CA PHE A 34 1.41 -15.63 14.58
C PHE A 34 2.46 -16.74 14.60
N SER A 35 3.73 -16.37 14.71
CA SER A 35 4.80 -17.31 15.04
C SER A 35 5.42 -16.95 16.38
N PHE A 36 5.72 -17.94 17.19
CA PHE A 36 6.37 -17.76 18.49
C PHE A 36 7.49 -18.78 18.68
N GLU A 37 8.51 -18.40 19.42
CA GLU A 37 9.66 -19.26 19.73
C GLU A 37 9.47 -19.86 21.13
N SER A 38 9.25 -21.18 21.20
CA SER A 38 8.95 -21.87 22.46
C SER A 38 10.22 -22.27 23.22
N GLN A 39 10.27 -21.97 24.52
CA GLN A 39 11.29 -22.48 25.45
C GLN A 39 11.10 -24.00 25.67
N PRO A 40 12.16 -24.80 25.88
CA PRO A 40 13.57 -24.41 26.04
C PRO A 40 14.40 -24.42 24.73
N GLU A 41 13.83 -24.92 23.62
CA GLU A 41 14.60 -25.22 22.41
C GLU A 41 14.62 -24.08 21.38
N GLY A 42 13.90 -22.98 21.62
CA GLY A 42 13.76 -21.86 20.67
C GLY A 42 13.07 -22.23 19.36
N LYS A 43 12.47 -23.42 19.26
CA LYS A 43 11.80 -23.89 18.04
C LYS A 43 10.60 -23.00 17.75
N ARG A 44 10.52 -22.53 16.50
CA ARG A 44 9.42 -21.72 16.01
C ARG A 44 8.17 -22.58 15.82
N ARG A 45 7.05 -22.14 16.38
CA ARG A 45 5.72 -22.69 16.17
C ARG A 45 4.79 -21.61 15.63
N TYR A 46 3.65 -22.03 15.09
CA TYR A 46 2.71 -21.15 14.41
C TYR A 46 1.32 -21.27 15.03
N GLN A 47 0.75 -20.16 15.48
CA GLN A 47 -0.59 -20.10 16.08
C GLN A 47 -1.55 -19.41 15.11
N VAL A 48 -2.67 -20.07 14.82
CA VAL A 48 -3.82 -19.48 14.15
C VAL A 48 -4.88 -19.20 15.20
N ALA A 49 -5.36 -17.96 15.25
CA ALA A 49 -6.27 -17.51 16.29
C ALA A 49 -7.21 -16.41 15.81
N ASP A 50 -8.39 -16.34 16.43
CA ASP A 50 -9.14 -15.08 16.53
C ASP A 50 -8.29 -14.05 17.32
N ILE A 51 -8.44 -12.78 16.96
CA ILE A 51 -7.58 -11.73 17.51
C ILE A 51 -7.83 -11.44 18.97
N ASP A 52 -9.09 -11.46 19.42
CA ASP A 52 -9.41 -11.15 20.81
C ASP A 52 -8.94 -12.29 21.72
N VAL A 53 -9.07 -13.54 21.26
CA VAL A 53 -8.55 -14.70 21.98
C VAL A 53 -7.02 -14.67 22.04
N PHE A 54 -6.35 -14.36 20.92
CA PHE A 54 -4.90 -14.23 20.90
C PHE A 54 -4.40 -13.15 21.87
N ILE A 55 -4.99 -11.95 21.82
CA ILE A 55 -4.60 -10.84 22.71
C ILE A 55 -4.77 -11.25 24.17
N HIS A 56 -5.89 -11.87 24.51
CA HIS A 56 -6.12 -12.35 25.88
C HIS A 56 -5.01 -13.31 26.32
N GLU A 57 -4.73 -14.37 25.56
CA GLU A 57 -3.69 -15.35 25.87
C GLU A 57 -2.29 -14.72 25.93
N TYR A 58 -1.96 -13.86 24.96
CA TYR A 58 -0.65 -13.23 24.82
C TYR A 58 -0.29 -12.33 26.02
N TYR A 59 -1.25 -11.58 26.56
CA TYR A 59 -1.00 -10.71 27.71
C TYR A 59 -0.94 -11.46 29.05
N GLN A 60 -1.40 -12.72 29.11
CA GLN A 60 -1.18 -13.59 30.28
C GLN A 60 0.25 -14.15 30.34
N LEU A 61 0.97 -14.19 29.22
CA LEU A 61 2.36 -14.64 29.19
C LEU A 61 3.27 -13.65 29.94
N PRO A 62 4.22 -14.13 30.77
CA PRO A 62 5.29 -13.29 31.31
C PRO A 62 6.05 -12.54 30.21
N ALA A 63 6.48 -11.30 30.47
CA ALA A 63 7.11 -10.47 29.45
C ALA A 63 8.37 -11.11 28.82
N ASN A 64 9.13 -11.86 29.62
CA ASN A 64 10.32 -12.61 29.19
C ASN A 64 10.01 -13.90 28.41
N GLN A 65 8.74 -14.23 28.17
CA GLN A 65 8.30 -15.35 27.33
C GLN A 65 7.63 -14.87 26.03
N ARG A 66 7.48 -13.56 25.83
CA ARG A 66 6.86 -12.97 24.65
C ARG A 66 7.90 -12.83 23.54
N HIS A 67 8.02 -13.87 22.74
CA HIS A 67 8.89 -13.92 21.55
C HIS A 67 8.05 -14.17 20.30
N THR A 68 7.10 -13.26 20.06
CA THR A 68 6.03 -13.48 19.10
C THR A 68 6.07 -12.48 17.95
N TYR A 69 5.71 -12.97 16.78
CA TYR A 69 5.72 -12.23 15.52
C TYR A 69 4.36 -12.42 14.84
N GLU A 70 3.83 -11.35 14.25
CA GLU A 70 2.80 -11.44 13.22
C GLU A 70 3.42 -12.07 11.97
N ILE A 71 2.73 -13.01 11.34
CA ILE A 71 3.06 -13.43 9.99
C ILE A 71 2.20 -12.62 9.03
N ILE A 72 2.84 -11.71 8.29
CA ILE A 72 2.19 -10.93 7.23
C ILE A 72 1.96 -11.85 6.04
N ILE A 73 0.78 -12.45 5.97
CA ILE A 73 0.41 -13.47 4.99
C ILE A 73 0.49 -12.90 3.56
N ASP A 74 1.09 -13.66 2.64
CA ASP A 74 1.18 -13.31 1.22
C ASP A 74 -0.19 -12.93 0.63
N LYS A 75 -0.23 -11.87 -0.18
CA LYS A 75 -1.43 -11.34 -0.85
C LYS A 75 -2.57 -10.90 0.08
N LYS A 76 -2.29 -10.62 1.35
CA LYS A 76 -3.27 -10.02 2.27
C LYS A 76 -3.06 -8.50 2.37
N PRO A 77 -4.15 -7.71 2.44
CA PRO A 77 -4.08 -6.26 2.57
C PRO A 77 -3.20 -5.80 3.73
N SER A 78 -2.34 -4.83 3.47
CA SER A 78 -1.32 -4.36 4.41
C SER A 78 -1.46 -2.87 4.67
N LYS A 79 -1.27 -2.46 5.93
CA LYS A 79 -0.96 -1.06 6.26
C LYS A 79 0.40 -0.68 5.67
N LEU A 80 0.66 0.62 5.54
CA LEU A 80 2.01 1.12 5.33
C LEU A 80 2.81 0.97 6.64
N TYR A 81 3.95 0.28 6.57
CA TYR A 81 4.81 0.04 7.71
C TYR A 81 6.29 0.11 7.33
N PHE A 82 7.13 0.41 8.32
CA PHE A 82 8.58 0.51 8.18
C PHE A 82 9.26 -0.17 9.36
N ASP A 83 10.39 -0.83 9.09
CA ASP A 83 11.36 -1.24 10.10
C ASP A 83 12.58 -0.34 9.93
N LEU A 84 12.85 0.47 10.95
CA LEU A 84 13.90 1.47 10.96
C LEU A 84 15.01 1.03 11.89
N GLU A 85 16.22 0.89 11.36
CA GLU A 85 17.33 0.41 12.16
C GLU A 85 18.69 0.91 11.70
N TYR A 86 19.60 1.07 12.67
CA TYR A 86 21.03 1.27 12.44
C TYR A 86 21.85 0.84 13.65
N ASP A 87 23.14 0.55 13.41
CA ASP A 87 24.09 0.29 14.48
C ASP A 87 24.58 1.62 15.08
N ILE A 88 24.45 1.77 16.40
CA ILE A 88 24.73 3.03 17.10
C ILE A 88 26.24 3.34 17.08
N SER A 89 27.09 2.31 17.17
CA SER A 89 28.54 2.50 17.20
C SER A 89 29.10 2.90 15.83
N ALA A 90 28.50 2.40 14.74
CA ALA A 90 28.85 2.79 13.37
C ALA A 90 28.30 4.18 12.97
N ASN A 91 27.34 4.71 13.74
CA ASN A 91 26.64 5.97 13.44
C ASN A 91 26.52 6.88 14.69
N PRO A 92 27.65 7.28 15.32
CA PRO A 92 27.63 7.91 16.65
C PRO A 92 27.00 9.31 16.67
N ASN A 93 26.94 9.99 15.53
CA ASN A 93 26.44 11.35 15.42
C ASN A 93 24.94 11.43 15.07
N ILE A 94 24.29 10.29 14.79
CA ILE A 94 22.88 10.26 14.39
C ILE A 94 21.98 10.31 15.63
N ASN A 95 21.09 11.31 15.67
CA ASN A 95 20.03 11.38 16.65
C ASN A 95 18.79 10.60 16.16
N GLY A 96 18.64 9.36 16.62
CA GLY A 96 17.58 8.45 16.17
C GLY A 96 16.13 8.96 16.32
N PRO A 97 15.74 9.55 17.47
CA PRO A 97 14.43 10.20 17.64
C PRO A 97 14.14 11.29 16.60
N ARG A 98 15.10 12.20 16.39
CA ARG A 98 15.00 13.26 15.37
C ARG A 98 14.93 12.66 13.97
N LEU A 99 15.80 11.70 13.66
CA LEU A 99 15.86 11.04 12.36
C LEU A 99 14.53 10.36 12.02
N THR A 100 13.92 9.67 12.99
CA THR A 100 12.59 9.06 12.84
C THR A 100 11.53 10.09 12.49
N THR A 101 11.53 11.23 13.20
CA THR A 101 10.57 12.30 12.97
C THR A 101 10.74 12.90 11.58
N ASN A 102 11.97 13.17 11.16
CA ASN A 102 12.28 13.65 9.81
C ASN A 102 11.85 12.65 8.73
N PHE A 103 12.11 11.35 8.94
CA PHE A 103 11.69 10.31 8.01
C PHE A 103 10.17 10.26 7.87
N ILE A 104 9.43 10.29 8.98
CA ILE A 104 7.96 10.35 8.95
C ILE A 104 7.48 11.58 8.17
N GLN A 105 8.06 12.77 8.42
CA GLN A 105 7.67 13.98 7.70
C GLN A 105 7.93 13.86 6.19
N PHE A 106 9.06 13.29 5.78
CA PHE A 106 9.33 13.00 4.38
C PHE A 106 8.23 12.11 3.79
N VAL A 107 7.92 10.98 4.44
CA VAL A 107 6.87 10.05 3.97
C VAL A 107 5.50 10.72 3.88
N LEU A 108 5.11 11.53 4.86
CA LEU A 108 3.83 12.24 4.86
C LEU A 108 3.73 13.25 3.70
N ASN A 109 4.81 13.99 3.43
CA ASN A 109 4.88 14.90 2.29
C ASN A 109 4.89 14.14 0.95
N PHE A 110 5.54 12.98 0.90
CA PHE A 110 5.47 12.02 -0.22
C PHE A 110 4.05 11.57 -0.52
N MET A 111 3.33 11.15 0.51
CA MET A 111 1.94 10.72 0.41
C MET A 111 1.02 11.86 -0.07
N ARG A 112 1.08 13.02 0.60
CA ARG A 112 0.23 14.19 0.28
C ARG A 112 0.37 14.65 -1.18
N LYS A 113 1.58 14.64 -1.72
CA LYS A 113 1.84 15.07 -3.12
C LYS A 113 1.20 14.14 -4.15
N ARG A 114 1.04 12.85 -3.83
CA ARG A 114 0.49 11.87 -4.76
C ARG A 114 -1.03 11.92 -4.84
N SER A 115 -1.69 12.27 -3.74
CA SER A 115 -3.15 12.45 -3.72
C SER A 115 -3.61 13.19 -2.47
N ASP A 116 -4.63 14.04 -2.63
CA ASP A 116 -5.32 14.71 -1.51
C ASP A 116 -5.95 13.70 -0.53
N ASP A 117 -6.28 12.50 -1.00
CA ASP A 117 -6.81 11.41 -0.18
C ASP A 117 -5.77 10.77 0.74
N LEU A 118 -4.48 11.08 0.54
CA LEU A 118 -3.35 10.60 1.32
C LEU A 118 -2.79 11.68 2.27
N ASP A 119 -3.61 12.67 2.64
CA ASP A 119 -3.25 13.67 3.64
C ASP A 119 -3.37 13.10 5.07
N TYR A 120 -2.22 12.71 5.62
CA TYR A 120 -2.07 12.21 6.98
C TYR A 120 -1.12 13.11 7.80
N SER A 121 -1.12 12.90 9.11
CA SER A 121 -0.25 13.60 10.05
C SER A 121 0.57 12.62 10.89
N ILE A 122 1.53 13.13 11.66
CA ILE A 122 2.29 12.32 12.64
C ILE A 122 1.39 11.67 13.70
N LYS A 123 0.18 12.20 13.93
CA LYS A 123 -0.81 11.61 14.85
C LYS A 123 -1.47 10.35 14.28
N ASP A 124 -1.26 10.07 13.00
CA ASP A 124 -1.76 8.88 12.30
C ASP A 124 -0.69 7.78 12.22
N VAL A 125 0.46 7.96 12.86
CA VAL A 125 1.59 7.01 12.83
C VAL A 125 1.85 6.47 14.22
N LEU A 126 1.67 5.15 14.40
CA LEU A 126 2.12 4.46 15.60
C LEU A 126 3.64 4.23 15.51
N ILE A 127 4.37 4.73 16.50
CA ILE A 127 5.82 4.58 16.61
C ILE A 127 6.12 3.62 17.75
N LEU A 128 6.75 2.48 17.44
CA LEU A 128 7.24 1.52 18.41
C LEU A 128 8.76 1.56 18.49
N ASP A 129 9.30 1.42 19.70
CA ASP A 129 10.73 1.48 20.00
C ASP A 129 11.18 0.17 20.67
N SER A 130 12.28 -0.40 20.16
CA SER A 130 13.03 -1.50 20.78
C SER A 130 14.55 -1.23 20.78
N THR A 131 14.91 0.05 20.79
CA THR A 131 16.30 0.53 20.81
C THR A 131 17.04 -0.03 22.02
N SER A 132 18.25 -0.51 21.77
CA SER A 132 19.19 -1.01 22.77
C SER A 132 20.40 -0.07 22.87
N THR A 133 21.38 -0.42 23.70
CA THR A 133 22.65 0.31 23.75
C THR A 133 23.51 0.13 22.49
N LYS A 134 23.27 -0.91 21.68
CA LYS A 134 24.07 -1.23 20.48
C LYS A 134 23.36 -0.88 19.18
N LYS A 135 22.04 -1.03 19.16
CA LYS A 135 21.21 -0.95 17.96
C LYS A 135 20.01 -0.05 18.19
N PHE A 136 19.84 0.93 17.31
CA PHE A 136 18.60 1.67 17.15
C PHE A 136 17.59 0.82 16.38
N SER A 137 16.35 0.72 16.86
CA SER A 137 15.32 -0.09 16.20
C SER A 137 13.91 0.42 16.49
N ARG A 138 13.19 0.77 15.42
CA ARG A 138 11.80 1.24 15.50
C ARG A 138 10.92 0.60 14.44
N HIS A 139 9.66 0.36 14.81
CA HIS A 139 8.62 0.10 13.83
C HIS A 139 7.74 1.34 13.69
N LEU A 140 7.43 1.70 12.45
CA LEU A 140 6.39 2.66 12.13
C LEU A 140 5.21 1.93 11.52
N ILE A 141 4.00 2.16 12.02
CA ILE A 141 2.77 1.60 11.48
C ILE A 141 1.76 2.73 11.24
N PHE A 142 1.56 3.07 9.97
CA PHE A 142 0.65 4.14 9.56
C PHE A 142 -0.79 3.63 9.65
N GLN A 143 -1.63 4.36 10.37
CA GLN A 143 -3.04 4.07 10.56
C GLN A 143 -3.87 4.65 9.42
N THR A 144 -3.52 4.28 8.18
CA THR A 144 -4.20 4.74 6.97
C THR A 144 -5.68 4.33 6.95
N LYS A 145 -6.49 5.08 6.19
CA LYS A 145 -7.91 4.77 5.96
C LYS A 145 -8.09 3.62 4.99
N ASP A 146 -7.17 3.48 4.04
CA ASP A 146 -7.18 2.48 2.97
C ASP A 146 -5.86 1.67 3.01
N PRO A 147 -5.87 0.37 2.67
CA PRO A 147 -4.68 -0.47 2.65
C PRO A 147 -3.93 -0.45 1.32
N PHE A 148 -2.69 -0.91 1.34
CA PHE A 148 -2.02 -1.44 0.14
C PHE A 148 -2.52 -2.85 -0.17
N LEU A 149 -2.46 -3.25 -1.45
CA LEU A 149 -2.90 -4.57 -1.91
C LEU A 149 -2.31 -5.70 -1.08
N ASP A 150 -1.00 -5.64 -0.86
CA ASP A 150 -0.24 -6.53 0.01
C ASP A 150 1.08 -5.86 0.46
N ASN A 151 1.87 -6.56 1.27
CA ASN A 151 3.15 -6.03 1.75
C ASN A 151 4.22 -5.91 0.65
N ILE A 152 4.06 -6.61 -0.48
CA ILE A 152 4.95 -6.44 -1.64
C ILE A 152 4.67 -5.09 -2.32
N ALA A 153 3.39 -4.71 -2.44
CA ALA A 153 3.00 -3.38 -2.89
C ALA A 153 3.51 -2.29 -1.93
N VAL A 154 3.47 -2.52 -0.62
CA VAL A 154 4.11 -1.61 0.36
C VAL A 154 5.61 -1.45 0.04
N GLY A 155 6.33 -2.55 -0.20
CA GLY A 155 7.75 -2.49 -0.55
C GLY A 155 8.04 -1.70 -1.83
N LYS A 156 7.19 -1.82 -2.86
CA LYS A 156 7.28 -0.97 -4.07
C LYS A 156 7.07 0.50 -3.75
N PHE A 157 6.07 0.83 -2.92
CA PHE A 157 5.83 2.20 -2.49
C PHE A 157 7.00 2.79 -1.70
N VAL A 158 7.59 2.00 -0.81
CA VAL A 158 8.77 2.41 -0.05
C VAL A 158 9.97 2.60 -0.97
N ASN A 159 10.16 1.76 -2.00
CA ASN A 159 11.18 2.02 -3.00
C ASN A 159 10.98 3.40 -3.65
N LEU A 160 9.78 3.75 -4.10
CA LEU A 160 9.52 5.09 -4.67
C LEU A 160 9.87 6.24 -3.71
N ILE A 161 9.66 6.05 -2.40
CA ILE A 161 10.09 7.03 -1.38
C ILE A 161 11.61 7.16 -1.37
N LEU A 162 12.33 6.04 -1.35
CA LEU A 162 13.81 6.03 -1.35
C LEU A 162 14.39 6.62 -2.65
N GLU A 163 13.72 6.40 -3.78
CA GLU A 163 14.07 7.00 -5.08
C GLU A 163 13.88 8.52 -5.06
N ASP A 164 12.80 9.02 -4.45
CA ASP A 164 12.55 10.45 -4.33
C ASP A 164 13.58 11.12 -3.41
N ILE A 165 13.93 10.48 -2.28
CA ILE A 165 15.02 10.93 -1.40
C ILE A 165 16.33 11.02 -2.20
N HIS A 166 16.67 9.96 -2.94
CA HIS A 166 17.87 9.92 -3.76
C HIS A 166 17.88 11.00 -4.84
N GLY A 167 16.75 11.18 -5.54
CA GLY A 167 16.58 12.19 -6.58
C GLY A 167 16.74 13.60 -6.03
N CYS A 168 16.17 13.91 -4.87
CA CYS A 168 16.41 15.18 -4.17
C CYS A 168 17.90 15.38 -3.91
N LEU A 169 18.59 14.37 -3.36
CA LEU A 169 20.02 14.47 -3.03
C LEU A 169 20.91 14.63 -4.27
N ILE A 170 20.75 13.81 -5.31
CA ILE A 170 21.61 13.88 -6.50
C ILE A 170 21.45 15.21 -7.24
N ASN A 171 20.21 15.66 -7.41
CA ASN A 171 19.91 16.85 -8.20
C ASN A 171 20.14 18.17 -7.44
N HIS A 172 20.44 18.11 -6.14
CA HIS A 172 20.73 19.31 -5.36
C HIS A 172 22.04 19.96 -5.77
N GLN A 173 21.95 21.22 -6.20
CA GLN A 173 23.10 22.05 -6.56
C GLN A 173 23.11 23.30 -5.67
N CYS A 174 24.10 23.43 -4.80
CA CYS A 174 24.35 24.66 -4.04
C CYS A 174 25.85 25.00 -4.03
N GLN A 175 26.21 26.27 -3.84
CA GLN A 175 27.60 26.74 -3.99
C GLN A 175 28.59 26.00 -3.07
N THR A 176 28.16 25.67 -1.85
CA THR A 176 28.94 24.86 -0.89
C THR A 176 29.22 23.44 -1.41
N VAL A 177 28.27 22.88 -2.16
CA VAL A 177 28.35 21.54 -2.77
C VAL A 177 29.15 21.56 -4.09
N ILE A 178 29.02 22.64 -4.88
CA ILE A 178 29.67 22.81 -6.20
C ILE A 178 31.18 22.98 -6.08
N ASN A 179 31.67 23.67 -5.04
CA ASN A 179 33.11 23.85 -4.81
C ASN A 179 33.87 22.52 -4.55
N SER A 180 33.16 21.39 -4.45
CA SER A 180 33.71 20.04 -4.18
C SER A 180 33.81 19.13 -5.42
N LEU A 181 33.41 19.58 -6.63
CA LEU A 181 33.32 18.71 -7.82
C LEU A 181 34.18 19.16 -9.00
N THR A 182 35.24 18.39 -9.28
CA THR A 182 35.74 18.13 -10.64
C THR A 182 35.31 16.72 -11.10
N SER A 183 34.54 16.69 -12.20
CA SER A 183 34.29 15.61 -13.19
C SER A 183 33.35 14.39 -12.91
N GLN A 184 32.28 14.37 -13.74
CA GLN A 184 31.62 13.29 -14.54
C GLN A 184 30.93 12.05 -13.89
N ILE A 185 29.70 11.71 -14.33
CA ILE A 185 29.32 10.67 -15.36
C ILE A 185 27.78 10.44 -15.37
N GLN A 186 27.28 9.96 -16.51
CA GLN A 186 25.89 9.71 -16.95
C GLN A 186 25.63 8.17 -17.10
N SER A 187 24.48 7.61 -16.66
CA SER A 187 24.03 6.27 -17.13
C SER A 187 22.56 5.89 -16.79
N ASN A 188 21.94 5.14 -17.72
CA ASN A 188 20.59 4.53 -17.75
C ASN A 188 20.45 3.25 -16.89
N PHE A 189 19.27 2.91 -16.33
CA PHE A 189 19.05 1.60 -15.65
C PHE A 189 17.60 1.03 -15.57
N ASP A 190 17.55 -0.32 -15.47
CA ASP A 190 16.44 -1.26 -15.21
C ASP A 190 16.13 -1.50 -13.69
N SER A 191 14.92 -2.00 -13.36
CA SER A 191 14.20 -1.72 -12.09
C SER A 191 14.39 -2.63 -10.86
N LEU A 192 15.25 -3.66 -10.84
CA LEU A 192 15.36 -4.58 -9.67
C LEU A 192 16.72 -4.57 -8.96
N VAL A 193 17.73 -3.90 -9.52
CA VAL A 193 19.06 -3.66 -8.92
C VAL A 193 19.13 -2.26 -8.28
N PHE A 194 18.02 -1.53 -8.25
CA PHE A 194 18.00 -0.07 -8.13
C PHE A 194 18.46 0.45 -6.77
N ALA A 195 17.92 -0.01 -5.62
CA ALA A 195 18.27 0.58 -4.31
C ALA A 195 19.75 0.48 -3.92
N LYS A 196 20.43 -0.60 -4.31
CA LYS A 196 21.90 -0.73 -4.15
C LYS A 196 22.65 0.20 -5.10
N ASN A 197 22.17 0.34 -6.35
CA ASN A 197 22.74 1.27 -7.33
C ASN A 197 22.56 2.74 -6.88
N LEU A 198 21.42 3.09 -6.27
CA LEU A 198 21.16 4.42 -5.70
C LEU A 198 22.22 4.78 -4.66
N LEU A 199 22.45 3.91 -3.68
CA LEU A 199 23.46 4.15 -2.63
C LEU A 199 24.86 4.29 -3.21
N SER A 200 25.25 3.44 -4.16
CA SER A 200 26.58 3.52 -4.78
C SER A 200 26.84 4.87 -5.48
N SER A 201 25.82 5.46 -6.08
CA SER A 201 25.92 6.80 -6.71
C SER A 201 25.91 7.96 -5.72
N LEU A 202 25.48 7.72 -4.47
CA LEU A 202 25.49 8.71 -3.40
C LEU A 202 26.75 8.65 -2.56
N GLU A 203 27.40 7.50 -2.43
CA GLU A 203 28.54 7.27 -1.54
C GLU A 203 29.69 8.27 -1.78
N SER A 204 30.02 8.55 -3.04
CA SER A 204 31.00 9.57 -3.44
C SER A 204 30.54 11.01 -3.19
N HIS A 205 29.25 11.22 -2.95
CA HIS A 205 28.61 12.53 -2.81
C HIS A 205 28.18 12.84 -1.38
N LEU A 206 28.17 11.90 -0.43
CA LEU A 206 27.60 12.13 0.91
C LEU A 206 28.30 13.26 1.68
N LEU A 207 29.64 13.32 1.63
CA LEU A 207 30.44 14.31 2.36
C LEU A 207 30.12 15.76 1.97
N ARG A 208 29.58 16.00 0.76
CA ARG A 208 29.23 17.36 0.29
C ARG A 208 28.06 17.98 1.06
N PHE A 209 27.25 17.15 1.72
CA PHE A 209 26.03 17.61 2.40
C PHE A 209 26.23 17.97 3.87
N GLU A 210 27.37 17.63 4.49
CA GLU A 210 27.62 17.88 5.92
C GLU A 210 27.48 19.37 6.29
N GLN A 211 27.87 20.25 5.37
CA GLN A 211 27.81 21.72 5.53
C GLN A 211 26.64 22.36 4.79
N CYS A 212 25.76 21.56 4.17
CA CYS A 212 24.63 22.07 3.41
C CYS A 212 23.48 22.47 4.35
N ASN A 213 23.15 23.76 4.37
CA ASN A 213 22.02 24.30 5.12
C ASN A 213 20.80 24.60 4.23
N CYS A 214 20.85 24.23 2.95
CA CYS A 214 19.69 24.34 2.07
C CYS A 214 18.55 23.48 2.60
N ILE A 215 17.34 23.99 2.40
CA ILE A 215 16.09 23.30 2.70
C ILE A 215 15.54 22.82 1.37
N ASP A 216 15.07 21.58 1.34
CA ASP A 216 14.30 21.07 0.24
C ASP A 216 12.89 21.68 0.32
N ASP A 217 12.54 22.53 -0.65
CA ASP A 217 11.25 23.24 -0.68
C ASP A 217 10.06 22.27 -0.65
N TYR A 218 10.29 21.02 -1.04
CA TYR A 218 9.27 20.00 -1.08
C TYR A 218 9.03 19.38 0.31
N THR A 219 10.07 18.87 0.95
CA THR A 219 9.97 18.15 2.23
C THR A 219 10.09 19.06 3.43
N GLN A 220 10.52 20.30 3.23
CA GLN A 220 10.86 21.27 4.28
C GLN A 220 11.98 20.76 5.22
N LEU A 221 12.71 19.73 4.79
CA LEU A 221 13.85 19.17 5.50
C LEU A 221 15.14 19.80 4.97
N LYS A 222 16.15 19.91 5.84
CA LYS A 222 17.49 20.30 5.38
C LYS A 222 18.11 19.12 4.65
N PHE A 223 18.85 19.39 3.59
CA PHE A 223 19.56 18.34 2.85
C PHE A 223 20.54 17.55 3.74
N LYS A 224 21.18 18.22 4.71
CA LYS A 224 22.01 17.55 5.72
C LYS A 224 21.24 16.63 6.68
N ASP A 225 19.94 16.82 6.84
CA ASP A 225 19.09 15.94 7.64
C ASP A 225 18.60 14.75 6.78
N MET A 226 18.37 14.98 5.48
CA MET A 226 17.97 13.92 4.54
C MET A 226 19.10 12.91 4.29
N ILE A 227 20.37 13.35 4.33
CA ILE A 227 21.53 12.46 4.17
C ILE A 227 21.61 11.43 5.31
N GLU A 228 21.09 11.75 6.50
CA GLU A 228 21.08 10.85 7.66
C GLU A 228 20.11 9.66 7.47
N PHE A 229 19.23 9.68 6.45
CA PHE A 229 18.46 8.49 6.04
C PHE A 229 19.34 7.39 5.45
N ILE A 230 20.63 7.69 5.22
CA ILE A 230 21.66 6.75 4.79
C ILE A 230 22.62 6.56 5.97
N VAL A 231 22.76 5.32 6.41
CA VAL A 231 23.50 4.93 7.61
C VAL A 231 24.64 3.99 7.26
N ASN A 232 25.72 4.03 8.04
CA ASN A 232 26.83 3.10 7.91
C ASN A 232 26.42 1.72 8.43
N LYS A 233 26.84 0.67 7.72
CA LYS A 233 26.68 -0.72 8.17
C LYS A 233 27.67 -1.03 9.29
N SER A 234 27.26 -1.90 10.21
CA SER A 234 28.09 -2.34 11.34
C SER A 234 29.33 -3.13 10.94
N ASP A 235 29.31 -3.78 9.78
CA ASP A 235 30.43 -4.58 9.25
C ASP A 235 31.45 -3.73 8.48
N GLY A 236 31.23 -2.42 8.36
CA GLY A 236 32.09 -1.52 7.60
C GLY A 236 32.01 -1.71 6.07
N SER A 237 31.09 -2.52 5.56
CA SER A 237 30.93 -2.81 4.12
C SER A 237 30.23 -1.67 3.34
N GLY A 238 30.31 -0.44 3.83
CA GLY A 238 29.69 0.75 3.27
C GLY A 238 28.36 1.12 3.93
N ILE A 239 27.48 1.69 3.12
CA ILE A 239 26.23 2.34 3.57
C ILE A 239 24.97 1.52 3.25
N THR A 240 23.89 1.81 3.97
CA THR A 240 22.54 1.28 3.73
C THR A 240 21.49 2.34 4.04
N TRP A 241 20.26 2.13 3.60
CA TRP A 241 19.14 2.96 4.03
C TRP A 241 18.81 2.68 5.50
N PHE A 242 18.38 3.73 6.21
CA PHE A 242 17.82 3.66 7.57
C PHE A 242 16.57 2.78 7.64
N CYS A 243 15.84 2.65 6.52
CA CYS A 243 14.71 1.75 6.37
C CYS A 243 15.17 0.37 5.84
N ASP A 244 14.86 -0.70 6.58
CA ASP A 244 15.14 -2.08 6.15
C ASP A 244 14.15 -2.53 5.07
N MET A 245 14.60 -2.57 3.81
CA MET A 245 13.82 -3.09 2.68
C MET A 245 13.63 -4.61 2.71
N GLY A 246 14.37 -5.32 3.56
CA GLY A 246 14.25 -6.78 3.70
C GLY A 246 12.89 -7.23 4.23
N VAL A 247 12.10 -6.34 4.83
CA VAL A 247 10.80 -6.67 5.44
C VAL A 247 9.66 -6.90 4.46
N TYR A 248 9.82 -6.52 3.20
CA TYR A 248 8.76 -6.61 2.19
C TYR A 248 8.84 -7.92 1.40
N THR A 249 8.72 -9.03 2.13
CA THR A 249 8.78 -10.41 1.58
C THR A 249 7.52 -11.20 1.92
N LYS A 250 7.23 -12.22 1.13
CA LYS A 250 6.08 -13.11 1.38
C LYS A 250 6.12 -13.74 2.77
N ASN A 251 4.98 -13.77 3.46
CA ASN A 251 4.84 -14.40 4.78
C ASN A 251 5.86 -13.89 5.81
N ARG A 252 6.20 -12.59 5.76
CA ARG A 252 7.21 -11.96 6.64
C ARG A 252 6.77 -12.09 8.09
N ALA A 253 7.66 -12.60 8.94
CA ALA A 253 7.54 -12.47 10.38
C ALA A 253 7.90 -11.05 10.82
N PHE A 254 6.97 -10.35 11.47
CA PHE A 254 7.12 -8.99 11.95
C PHE A 254 6.84 -8.93 13.46
N ARG A 255 7.79 -8.45 14.24
CA ARG A 255 7.78 -8.63 15.70
C ARG A 255 6.68 -7.78 16.36
N LEU A 256 5.92 -8.39 17.28
CA LEU A 256 4.77 -7.76 17.93
C LEU A 256 5.16 -6.72 18.98
N LEU A 257 4.20 -5.83 19.28
CA LEU A 257 4.20 -5.01 20.48
C LEU A 257 4.36 -5.88 21.74
N ARG A 258 5.21 -5.46 22.68
CA ARG A 258 5.61 -6.20 23.89
C ARG A 258 6.36 -7.52 23.66
N SER A 259 6.77 -7.84 22.42
CA SER A 259 7.62 -9.00 22.14
C SER A 259 9.07 -8.61 21.93
N SER A 260 9.99 -9.43 22.43
CA SER A 260 11.42 -9.36 22.16
C SER A 260 11.86 -10.43 21.15
N LYS A 261 13.11 -10.35 20.67
CA LYS A 261 13.75 -11.50 20.00
C LYS A 261 14.03 -12.57 21.06
N PHE A 262 14.06 -13.84 20.66
CA PHE A 262 14.51 -14.90 21.56
C PHE A 262 15.93 -14.58 22.08
N ASP A 263 16.15 -14.87 23.36
CA ASP A 263 17.36 -14.52 24.13
C ASP A 263 17.68 -13.00 24.22
N LYS A 264 16.71 -12.14 23.91
CA LYS A 264 16.80 -10.68 24.09
C LYS A 264 15.71 -10.19 25.03
N GLN A 265 15.96 -9.06 25.67
CA GLN A 265 15.01 -8.42 26.61
C GLN A 265 14.36 -7.18 26.00
N GLU A 266 14.95 -6.63 24.93
CA GLU A 266 14.46 -5.45 24.24
C GLU A 266 13.19 -5.80 23.47
N CYS A 267 12.05 -5.44 24.08
CA CYS A 267 10.73 -5.59 23.51
C CYS A 267 10.25 -4.28 22.88
N PHE A 268 9.40 -4.38 21.86
CA PHE A 268 8.76 -3.19 21.30
C PHE A 268 7.78 -2.58 22.30
N THR A 269 7.95 -1.29 22.58
CA THR A 269 7.02 -0.48 23.37
C THR A 269 6.68 0.80 22.61
N VAL A 270 5.67 1.56 23.03
CA VAL A 270 5.34 2.83 22.37
C VAL A 270 6.47 3.83 22.60
N ALA A 271 7.00 4.43 21.52
CA ALA A 271 8.10 5.39 21.61
C ALA A 271 7.70 6.66 22.38
N PRO A 272 8.62 7.32 23.12
CA PRO A 272 8.31 8.53 23.89
C PRO A 272 7.69 9.67 23.06
N GLU A 273 8.13 9.86 21.82
CA GLU A 273 7.65 10.89 20.90
C GLU A 273 6.38 10.49 20.13
N ASN A 274 5.84 9.28 20.34
CA ASN A 274 4.65 8.82 19.64
C ASN A 274 3.44 9.74 19.92
N GLN A 275 2.88 10.30 18.86
CA GLN A 275 1.71 11.19 18.94
C GLN A 275 0.39 10.48 18.62
N TRP A 276 0.43 9.28 18.03
CA TRP A 276 -0.78 8.49 17.81
C TRP A 276 -1.42 8.10 19.14
N LYS A 277 -2.75 8.24 19.22
CA LYS A 277 -3.53 7.86 20.40
C LYS A 277 -4.68 6.92 20.00
N PRO A 278 -4.97 5.91 20.81
CA PRO A 278 -6.13 5.03 20.60
C PRO A 278 -7.45 5.81 20.75
N ILE A 279 -8.47 5.41 19.99
CA ILE A 279 -9.82 5.98 20.05
C ILE A 279 -10.60 5.21 21.11
N LEU A 280 -10.53 5.67 22.36
CA LEU A 280 -11.20 5.01 23.47
C LEU A 280 -12.72 5.22 23.43
N ARG A 281 -13.49 4.12 23.37
CA ARG A 281 -14.91 4.13 23.69
C ARG A 281 -15.06 4.08 25.22
N ARG A 282 -16.09 4.73 25.78
CA ARG A 282 -16.39 4.64 27.22
C ARG A 282 -16.80 3.21 27.55
N VAL A 283 -15.88 2.40 28.06
CA VAL A 283 -16.14 1.03 28.53
C VAL A 283 -15.86 0.98 30.04
N ARG A 284 -16.66 0.23 30.80
CA ARG A 284 -16.41 -0.02 32.22
C ARG A 284 -15.19 -0.95 32.35
N PRO A 285 -14.21 -0.67 33.24
CA PRO A 285 -13.06 -1.55 33.39
C PRO A 285 -13.47 -2.95 33.86
N SER A 286 -12.99 -3.98 33.15
CA SER A 286 -12.92 -5.37 33.61
C SER A 286 -11.50 -5.63 34.14
N SER A 287 -11.36 -6.37 35.24
CA SER A 287 -10.09 -6.58 35.93
C SER A 287 -9.21 -7.69 35.33
N THR A 288 -9.72 -8.45 34.34
CA THR A 288 -9.04 -9.65 33.79
C THR A 288 -8.64 -9.53 32.32
N GLU A 289 -8.97 -8.43 31.65
CA GLU A 289 -8.57 -8.16 30.27
C GLU A 289 -7.49 -7.07 30.21
N PRO A 290 -6.59 -7.09 29.20
CA PRO A 290 -5.70 -5.96 28.96
C PRO A 290 -6.54 -4.69 28.87
N ASN A 291 -6.08 -3.60 29.50
CA ASN A 291 -6.85 -2.37 29.48
C ASN A 291 -7.12 -1.95 28.02
N GLU A 292 -8.25 -1.31 27.76
CA GLU A 292 -8.71 -1.01 26.39
C GLU A 292 -7.66 -0.23 25.58
N THR A 293 -6.86 0.63 26.22
CA THR A 293 -5.74 1.34 25.60
C THR A 293 -4.67 0.37 25.08
N GLU A 294 -4.27 -0.63 25.86
CA GLU A 294 -3.30 -1.64 25.44
C GLU A 294 -3.86 -2.50 24.31
N ARG A 295 -5.11 -2.94 24.41
CA ARG A 295 -5.77 -3.69 23.34
C ARG A 295 -5.79 -2.91 22.04
N GLN A 296 -6.22 -1.66 22.06
CA GLN A 296 -6.25 -0.83 20.86
C GLN A 296 -4.86 -0.52 20.30
N THR A 297 -3.86 -0.34 21.16
CA THR A 297 -2.47 -0.15 20.73
C THR A 297 -1.92 -1.40 20.07
N PHE A 298 -2.24 -2.58 20.62
CA PHE A 298 -1.89 -3.86 20.01
C PHE A 298 -2.54 -3.99 18.62
N MET A 299 -3.83 -3.74 18.50
CA MET A 299 -4.56 -3.78 17.22
C MET A 299 -4.02 -2.78 16.19
N ALA A 300 -3.61 -1.58 16.64
CA ALA A 300 -2.97 -0.60 15.78
C ALA A 300 -1.59 -1.06 15.30
N SER A 301 -0.86 -1.84 16.11
CA SER A 301 0.47 -2.35 15.79
C SER A 301 0.53 -3.48 14.77
N LEU A 302 -0.59 -4.20 14.54
CA LEU A 302 -0.66 -5.22 13.49
C LEU A 302 -0.52 -4.56 12.12
N VAL A 303 0.28 -5.16 11.24
CA VAL A 303 0.49 -4.71 9.86
C VAL A 303 -0.69 -5.11 8.98
N TYR A 304 -1.31 -6.26 9.24
CA TYR A 304 -2.52 -6.67 8.54
C TYR A 304 -3.61 -5.59 8.66
N PHE A 305 -4.19 -5.23 7.52
CA PHE A 305 -5.28 -4.28 7.48
C PHE A 305 -6.61 -4.99 7.73
N ASN A 306 -7.17 -4.76 8.91
CA ASN A 306 -8.36 -5.44 9.41
C ASN A 306 -9.62 -4.56 9.49
N LYS A 307 -9.63 -3.43 8.76
CA LYS A 307 -10.80 -2.55 8.64
C LYS A 307 -11.53 -2.82 7.33
N PRO A 308 -12.81 -2.44 7.21
CA PRO A 308 -13.53 -2.50 5.94
C PRO A 308 -12.76 -1.73 4.84
N ILE A 309 -12.51 -2.41 3.73
CA ILE A 309 -11.73 -1.87 2.61
C ILE A 309 -12.70 -1.20 1.65
N ARG A 310 -12.44 0.07 1.34
CA ARG A 310 -13.23 0.82 0.33
C ARG A 310 -12.51 0.88 -1.00
N ARG A 311 -11.19 1.04 -0.95
CA ARG A 311 -10.27 1.09 -2.09
C ARG A 311 -8.88 0.66 -1.62
N PHE A 312 -7.97 0.46 -2.55
CA PHE A 312 -6.55 0.24 -2.26
C PHE A 312 -5.74 1.51 -2.52
N ILE A 313 -4.63 1.68 -1.81
CA ILE A 313 -3.60 2.65 -2.15
C ILE A 313 -2.76 2.05 -3.29
N HIS A 314 -2.79 2.71 -4.44
CA HIS A 314 -2.08 2.26 -5.63
C HIS A 314 -0.65 2.78 -5.69
N VAL A 315 0.24 1.91 -6.15
CA VAL A 315 1.64 2.23 -6.44
C VAL A 315 1.75 2.34 -7.94
N ASP A 316 1.42 3.52 -8.47
CA ASP A 316 1.56 3.76 -9.92
C ASP A 316 3.04 3.80 -10.29
N ASP A 317 3.51 2.77 -11.02
CA ASP A 317 4.84 2.74 -11.62
C ASP A 317 4.98 3.80 -12.76
N GLU A 318 3.88 4.39 -13.26
CA GLU A 318 3.87 5.23 -14.47
C GLU A 318 3.67 6.75 -14.24
N ASN A 319 3.41 7.19 -13.01
CA ASN A 319 2.94 8.57 -12.75
C ASN A 319 4.04 9.65 -12.69
N LEU A 320 5.32 9.31 -12.78
CA LEU A 320 6.38 10.31 -12.89
C LEU A 320 6.49 10.92 -14.30
N THR A 321 6.08 10.20 -15.35
CA THR A 321 6.05 10.71 -16.73
C THR A 321 4.77 11.49 -17.09
N ALA A 322 3.66 11.23 -16.41
CA ALA A 322 2.38 11.87 -16.71
C ALA A 322 2.30 13.33 -16.22
N ILE A 323 2.90 13.66 -15.07
CA ILE A 323 2.81 15.00 -14.46
C ILE A 323 3.56 16.06 -15.31
N GLN A 324 4.64 15.69 -16.01
CA GLN A 324 5.34 16.61 -16.93
C GLN A 324 4.55 16.88 -18.23
N THR A 325 3.67 15.96 -18.63
CA THR A 325 2.87 16.10 -19.87
C THR A 325 1.54 16.83 -19.63
N ILE A 326 0.99 16.78 -18.41
CA ILE A 326 -0.26 17.48 -18.06
C ILE A 326 -0.03 18.99 -17.99
N ASN A 327 1.09 19.45 -17.43
CA ASN A 327 1.39 20.89 -17.36
C ASN A 327 1.66 21.55 -18.72
N SER A 328 1.99 20.76 -19.75
CA SER A 328 2.26 21.27 -21.11
C SER A 328 1.06 21.20 -22.06
N ARG A 329 -0.06 20.55 -21.69
CA ARG A 329 -1.26 20.40 -22.56
C ARG A 329 -2.55 21.06 -22.06
N VAL A 330 -2.53 21.75 -20.92
CA VAL A 330 -3.70 22.49 -20.40
C VAL A 330 -3.93 23.83 -21.12
N GLN A 331 -3.15 24.17 -22.16
CA GLN A 331 -3.53 25.26 -23.05
C GLN A 331 -4.57 24.83 -24.09
N ARG A 332 -5.82 25.25 -23.81
CA ARG A 332 -6.94 25.51 -24.72
C ARG A 332 -7.59 24.30 -25.41
N SER A 333 -8.71 23.86 -24.84
CA SER A 333 -9.94 23.75 -25.63
C SER A 333 -11.17 23.90 -24.73
N ASN A 334 -11.86 25.03 -24.87
CA ASN A 334 -13.21 25.24 -24.36
C ASN A 334 -14.15 24.21 -24.99
N GLN A 335 -14.75 23.32 -24.19
CA GLN A 335 -16.07 22.75 -24.47
C GLN A 335 -16.65 22.14 -23.19
N SER A 336 -17.63 22.85 -22.62
CA SER A 336 -18.56 22.35 -21.61
C SER A 336 -19.56 21.40 -22.27
N SER A 337 -19.87 20.25 -21.64
CA SER A 337 -21.23 19.72 -21.50
C SER A 337 -21.28 18.35 -20.77
N TYR A 338 -22.13 18.27 -19.73
CA TYR A 338 -22.72 17.07 -19.10
C TYR A 338 -21.81 15.90 -18.64
N ILE A 339 -20.92 16.13 -17.69
CA ILE A 339 -20.45 15.04 -16.81
C ILE A 339 -21.17 15.22 -15.46
N THR A 340 -22.01 14.27 -15.06
CA THR A 340 -22.65 14.31 -13.73
C THR A 340 -21.59 14.08 -12.65
N GLU A 341 -21.83 14.60 -11.44
CA GLU A 341 -20.90 14.43 -10.31
C GLU A 341 -20.62 12.94 -10.02
N ASP A 342 -21.62 12.08 -10.21
CA ASP A 342 -21.49 10.63 -10.08
C ASP A 342 -20.49 10.02 -11.08
N VAL A 343 -20.41 10.56 -12.32
CA VAL A 343 -19.45 10.09 -13.33
C VAL A 343 -18.04 10.55 -13.01
N ARG A 344 -17.86 11.76 -12.45
CA ARG A 344 -16.56 12.23 -11.95
C ARG A 344 -16.09 11.38 -10.79
N LYS A 345 -16.95 11.19 -9.79
CA LYS A 345 -16.67 10.37 -8.62
C LYS A 345 -16.33 8.92 -9.00
N MET A 346 -17.09 8.31 -9.90
CA MET A 346 -16.80 6.97 -10.43
C MET A 346 -15.45 6.87 -11.15
N SER A 347 -15.05 7.94 -11.87
CA SER A 347 -13.74 7.99 -12.53
C SER A 347 -12.59 8.05 -11.53
N LEU A 348 -12.84 8.58 -10.33
CA LEU A 348 -11.90 8.60 -9.21
C LEU A 348 -11.92 7.29 -8.41
N ASP A 349 -13.09 6.67 -8.26
CA ASP A 349 -13.29 5.46 -7.47
C ASP A 349 -12.79 4.19 -8.21
N TYR A 350 -12.80 4.17 -9.56
CA TYR A 350 -12.42 3.00 -10.38
C TYR A 350 -11.53 3.33 -11.58
N PRO A 351 -10.38 3.99 -11.38
CA PRO A 351 -9.53 4.46 -12.47
C PRO A 351 -9.01 3.33 -13.38
N GLU A 352 -8.82 2.11 -12.86
CA GLU A 352 -8.35 0.94 -13.63
C GLU A 352 -9.38 0.48 -14.64
N LEU A 353 -10.66 0.45 -14.25
CA LEU A 353 -11.74 0.14 -15.16
C LEU A 353 -11.78 1.19 -16.27
N ILE A 354 -11.66 2.48 -15.92
CA ILE A 354 -11.68 3.55 -16.91
C ILE A 354 -10.50 3.43 -17.87
N ASN A 355 -9.30 3.19 -17.35
CA ASN A 355 -8.09 3.05 -18.17
C ASN A 355 -8.16 1.82 -19.08
N PHE A 356 -8.59 0.68 -18.55
CA PHE A 356 -8.81 -0.55 -19.32
C PHE A 356 -9.82 -0.34 -20.44
N MET A 357 -10.99 0.23 -20.12
CA MET A 357 -12.01 0.53 -21.12
C MET A 357 -11.47 1.50 -22.17
N THR A 358 -10.65 2.48 -21.79
CA THR A 358 -10.00 3.42 -22.72
C THR A 358 -8.98 2.73 -23.63
N ASN A 359 -8.24 1.75 -23.12
CA ASN A 359 -7.18 1.06 -23.86
C ASN A 359 -7.69 -0.10 -24.72
N ILE A 360 -8.83 -0.73 -24.40
CA ILE A 360 -9.51 -1.70 -25.28
C ILE A 360 -9.72 -1.15 -26.69
N ALA A 361 -10.04 0.14 -26.80
CA ALA A 361 -10.22 0.78 -28.10
C ALA A 361 -8.90 1.20 -28.76
N ARG A 362 -7.80 1.34 -28.01
CA ARG A 362 -6.47 1.70 -28.54
C ARG A 362 -5.70 0.51 -29.08
N ASP A 363 -5.90 -0.69 -28.52
CA ASP A 363 -5.24 -1.93 -28.93
C ASP A 363 -5.55 -2.36 -30.38
N LYS A 364 -6.42 -1.65 -31.11
CA LYS A 364 -6.78 -1.94 -32.50
C LYS A 364 -6.19 -0.96 -33.54
N LYS A 365 -5.07 -0.27 -33.20
CA LYS A 365 -4.34 0.68 -34.06
C LYS A 365 -5.16 1.90 -34.50
N ASP A 366 -5.46 2.82 -33.59
CA ASP A 366 -5.96 4.14 -34.00
C ASP A 366 -5.61 5.28 -33.03
N ASN A 367 -5.28 6.44 -33.58
CA ASN A 367 -4.89 7.68 -32.87
C ASN A 367 -6.09 8.49 -32.32
N GLY A 368 -7.24 7.85 -32.10
CA GLY A 368 -8.50 8.53 -31.78
C GLY A 368 -8.58 9.12 -30.36
N SER A 369 -9.55 10.02 -30.16
CA SER A 369 -9.80 10.85 -28.96
C SER A 369 -10.26 10.13 -27.68
N GLY A 370 -10.14 8.80 -27.63
CA GLY A 370 -10.42 7.98 -26.44
C GLY A 370 -11.90 7.64 -26.21
N ILE A 371 -12.16 6.85 -25.17
CA ILE A 371 -13.51 6.51 -24.70
C ILE A 371 -13.91 7.48 -23.59
N ARG A 372 -15.19 7.87 -23.55
CA ARG A 372 -15.77 8.65 -22.44
C ARG A 372 -16.86 7.86 -21.74
N ILE A 373 -16.90 7.96 -20.42
CA ILE A 373 -18.08 7.53 -19.65
C ILE A 373 -19.21 8.47 -20.00
N SER A 374 -20.31 7.93 -20.50
CA SER A 374 -21.44 8.74 -20.96
C SER A 374 -22.62 8.66 -20.01
N ARG A 375 -22.87 7.50 -19.38
CA ARG A 375 -23.94 7.32 -18.39
C ARG A 375 -23.60 6.23 -17.38
N LEU A 376 -24.08 6.43 -16.16
CA LEU A 376 -24.17 5.44 -15.11
C LEU A 376 -25.66 5.24 -14.79
N TYR A 377 -26.12 4.00 -14.70
CA TYR A 377 -27.49 3.73 -14.28
C TYR A 377 -27.63 2.40 -13.57
N LYS A 378 -28.62 2.34 -12.68
CA LYS A 378 -28.97 1.16 -11.92
C LYS A 378 -30.13 0.44 -12.62
N VAL A 379 -29.93 -0.81 -13.00
CA VAL A 379 -30.94 -1.65 -13.65
C VAL A 379 -31.51 -2.60 -12.60
N LYS A 380 -32.85 -2.64 -12.47
CA LYS A 380 -33.52 -3.59 -11.59
C LYS A 380 -33.54 -4.96 -12.26
N GLU A 381 -32.95 -5.96 -11.60
CA GLU A 381 -33.15 -7.36 -11.95
C GLU A 381 -34.18 -7.93 -10.97
N ILE A 382 -34.81 -9.06 -11.29
CA ILE A 382 -36.05 -9.55 -10.67
C ILE A 382 -36.00 -9.52 -9.12
N GLN A 383 -37.14 -9.15 -8.49
CA GLN A 383 -37.44 -9.18 -7.04
C GLN A 383 -36.30 -8.78 -6.09
N ASN A 384 -36.07 -7.46 -6.00
CA ASN A 384 -35.28 -6.72 -4.98
C ASN A 384 -33.78 -6.56 -5.19
N ASP A 385 -33.21 -6.99 -6.31
CA ASP A 385 -31.80 -6.74 -6.61
C ASP A 385 -31.60 -5.71 -7.74
N PHE A 386 -30.55 -4.91 -7.60
CA PHE A 386 -30.24 -3.83 -8.53
C PHE A 386 -28.80 -3.97 -9.01
N ARG A 387 -28.64 -4.08 -10.33
CA ARG A 387 -27.35 -4.15 -11.02
C ARG A 387 -26.88 -2.76 -11.43
N TRP A 388 -25.65 -2.40 -11.09
CA TRP A 388 -25.01 -1.20 -11.64
C TRP A 388 -24.46 -1.50 -13.04
N VAL A 389 -24.84 -0.65 -14.00
CA VAL A 389 -24.43 -0.77 -15.38
C VAL A 389 -23.77 0.54 -15.82
N ILE A 390 -22.58 0.44 -16.39
CA ILE A 390 -21.84 1.60 -16.89
C ILE A 390 -21.86 1.59 -18.41
N HIS A 391 -22.18 2.75 -18.99
CA HIS A 391 -22.24 2.97 -20.42
C HIS A 391 -21.06 3.83 -20.86
N PHE A 392 -20.09 3.17 -21.50
CA PHE A 392 -18.92 3.80 -22.11
C PHE A 392 -19.19 4.07 -23.58
N MET A 393 -19.13 5.33 -23.99
CA MET A 393 -19.30 5.70 -25.39
C MET A 393 -17.93 6.03 -25.98
N TYR A 394 -17.61 5.41 -27.12
CA TYR A 394 -16.44 5.83 -27.87
C TYR A 394 -16.71 7.18 -28.55
N VAL A 395 -15.76 8.10 -28.45
CA VAL A 395 -15.84 9.41 -29.10
C VAL A 395 -14.61 9.58 -29.97
N GLY A 396 -14.78 9.48 -31.30
CA GLY A 396 -13.70 9.60 -32.28
C GLY A 396 -13.95 8.74 -33.52
N ASP A 397 -12.89 8.45 -34.28
CA ASP A 397 -12.96 7.77 -35.58
C ASP A 397 -13.04 6.23 -35.49
N TYR A 398 -12.66 5.66 -34.35
CA TYR A 398 -12.74 4.22 -34.13
C TYR A 398 -14.18 3.78 -33.79
N LYS A 399 -14.93 3.39 -34.84
CA LYS A 399 -16.34 2.98 -34.79
C LYS A 399 -16.54 1.52 -35.23
N TYR A 400 -15.56 0.65 -34.96
CA TYR A 400 -15.61 -0.75 -35.37
C TYR A 400 -16.72 -1.52 -34.65
N CYS A 401 -17.71 -1.99 -35.41
CA CYS A 401 -18.82 -2.78 -34.90
C CYS A 401 -18.59 -4.27 -35.16
N GLU A 402 -18.64 -5.06 -34.09
CA GLU A 402 -18.46 -6.51 -34.12
C GLU A 402 -19.61 -7.24 -34.84
N ASN A 403 -20.80 -6.63 -34.90
CA ASN A 403 -21.95 -7.19 -35.62
C ASN A 403 -21.69 -7.27 -37.13
N ILE A 404 -21.26 -6.16 -37.71
CA ILE A 404 -21.07 -6.01 -39.17
C ILE A 404 -19.61 -6.16 -39.60
N LYS A 405 -18.70 -6.37 -38.63
CA LYS A 405 -17.26 -6.56 -38.80
C LYS A 405 -16.58 -5.45 -39.61
N ARG A 406 -17.03 -4.20 -39.43
CA ARG A 406 -16.46 -2.99 -40.06
C ARG A 406 -16.77 -1.74 -39.25
N HIS A 407 -16.14 -0.62 -39.61
CA HIS A 407 -16.44 0.69 -39.01
C HIS A 407 -17.76 1.26 -39.54
N HIS A 408 -18.56 1.85 -38.63
CA HIS A 408 -19.67 2.71 -39.03
C HIS A 408 -19.15 4.08 -39.47
N LYS A 409 -19.81 4.69 -40.46
CA LYS A 409 -19.47 6.04 -40.93
C LYS A 409 -19.94 7.13 -39.96
N GLN A 410 -21.15 6.97 -39.41
CA GLN A 410 -21.80 7.99 -38.58
C GLN A 410 -22.05 7.51 -37.14
N ASN A 411 -22.70 6.36 -36.98
CA ASN A 411 -23.12 5.85 -35.68
C ASN A 411 -21.95 5.40 -34.80
N ASN A 412 -21.99 5.77 -33.52
CA ASN A 412 -20.96 5.37 -32.55
C ASN A 412 -21.22 3.97 -31.99
N ILE A 413 -20.15 3.36 -31.49
CA ILE A 413 -20.21 2.14 -30.67
C ILE A 413 -20.14 2.51 -29.19
N TYR A 414 -20.62 1.61 -28.35
CA TYR A 414 -20.54 1.77 -26.91
C TYR A 414 -20.33 0.41 -26.24
N PHE A 415 -19.78 0.45 -25.03
CA PHE A 415 -19.60 -0.72 -24.19
C PHE A 415 -20.50 -0.62 -22.96
N ILE A 416 -21.05 -1.76 -22.59
CA ILE A 416 -21.80 -1.94 -21.36
C ILE A 416 -20.94 -2.75 -20.42
N VAL A 417 -20.63 -2.21 -19.25
CA VAL A 417 -19.92 -2.92 -18.18
C VAL A 417 -20.91 -3.36 -17.10
N ASP A 418 -20.83 -4.63 -16.73
CA ASP A 418 -21.49 -5.23 -15.58
C ASP A 418 -20.55 -5.19 -14.38
N MET A 419 -20.82 -4.30 -13.42
CA MET A 419 -20.01 -4.20 -12.22
C MET A 419 -20.16 -5.42 -11.30
N ARG A 420 -21.29 -6.14 -11.37
CA ARG A 420 -21.55 -7.32 -10.55
C ARG A 420 -20.82 -8.56 -11.05
N LYS A 421 -20.79 -8.76 -12.37
CA LYS A 421 -20.13 -9.91 -12.99
C LYS A 421 -18.66 -9.65 -13.34
N GLY A 422 -18.25 -8.38 -13.34
CA GLY A 422 -16.97 -7.98 -13.90
C GLY A 422 -16.86 -8.36 -15.36
N THR A 423 -17.93 -8.14 -16.11
CA THR A 423 -17.98 -8.44 -17.55
C THR A 423 -18.27 -7.17 -18.33
N TYR A 424 -17.90 -7.16 -19.60
CA TYR A 424 -18.27 -6.09 -20.52
C TYR A 424 -18.66 -6.66 -21.88
N ARG A 425 -19.42 -5.88 -22.64
CA ARG A 425 -19.81 -6.23 -24.01
C ARG A 425 -20.02 -5.01 -24.89
N GLN A 426 -19.75 -5.15 -26.19
CA GLN A 426 -20.00 -4.11 -27.17
C GLN A 426 -21.47 -4.06 -27.59
N LYS A 427 -21.96 -2.85 -27.86
CA LYS A 427 -23.18 -2.55 -28.60
C LYS A 427 -22.97 -1.39 -29.55
N CYS A 428 -23.96 -1.16 -30.42
CA CYS A 428 -23.90 -0.11 -31.45
C CYS A 428 -25.16 0.75 -31.42
N HIS A 429 -25.01 2.05 -31.73
CA HIS A 429 -26.14 2.97 -31.90
C HIS A 429 -26.80 2.87 -33.28
N ASP A 430 -26.24 2.10 -34.21
CA ASP A 430 -26.79 1.94 -35.55
C ASP A 430 -28.16 1.22 -35.53
N PRO A 431 -29.20 1.75 -36.19
CA PRO A 431 -30.53 1.14 -36.23
C PRO A 431 -30.53 -0.31 -36.71
N ASP A 432 -29.65 -0.66 -37.65
CA ASP A 432 -29.53 -2.02 -38.18
C ASP A 432 -28.86 -2.98 -37.18
N CYS A 433 -28.23 -2.44 -36.14
CA CYS A 433 -27.59 -3.18 -35.05
C CYS A 433 -28.41 -3.13 -33.76
N LYS A 434 -29.68 -2.72 -33.79
CA LYS A 434 -30.50 -2.52 -32.57
C LYS A 434 -30.63 -3.78 -31.70
N THR A 435 -30.71 -4.96 -32.33
CA THR A 435 -30.81 -6.26 -31.64
C THR A 435 -29.44 -6.85 -31.29
N PHE A 436 -28.35 -6.26 -31.78
CA PHE A 436 -27.01 -6.77 -31.56
C PHE A 436 -26.61 -6.69 -30.08
N GLN A 437 -26.06 -7.78 -29.58
CA GLN A 437 -25.34 -7.83 -28.30
C GLN A 437 -24.01 -8.53 -28.56
N GLY A 438 -22.91 -7.81 -28.33
CA GLY A 438 -21.57 -8.39 -28.41
C GLY A 438 -21.39 -9.52 -27.39
N ILE A 439 -20.39 -10.36 -27.65
CA ILE A 439 -20.02 -11.45 -26.75
C ILE A 439 -19.62 -10.84 -25.40
N GLU A 440 -20.15 -11.41 -24.32
CA GLU A 440 -19.79 -11.00 -22.97
C GLU A 440 -18.36 -11.47 -22.66
N GLN A 441 -17.49 -10.52 -22.31
CA GLN A 441 -16.09 -10.76 -22.01
C GLN A 441 -15.80 -10.43 -20.55
N SER A 442 -15.00 -11.27 -19.90
CA SER A 442 -14.55 -11.01 -18.53
C SER A 442 -13.53 -9.88 -18.51
N LEU A 443 -13.69 -8.98 -17.54
CA LEU A 443 -12.69 -7.99 -17.19
C LEU A 443 -11.51 -8.66 -16.48
N PRO A 444 -10.27 -8.21 -16.72
CA PRO A 444 -9.12 -8.65 -15.95
C PRO A 444 -9.29 -8.40 -14.44
N LYS A 445 -8.81 -9.30 -13.60
CA LYS A 445 -8.98 -9.19 -12.13
C LYS A 445 -8.42 -7.88 -11.54
N HIS A 446 -7.34 -7.36 -12.11
CA HIS A 446 -6.73 -6.11 -11.65
C HIS A 446 -7.56 -4.85 -11.97
N VAL A 447 -8.57 -4.95 -12.85
CA VAL A 447 -9.48 -3.84 -13.19
C VAL A 447 -10.85 -3.99 -12.54
N THR A 448 -11.05 -5.06 -11.75
CA THR A 448 -12.26 -5.34 -10.97
C THR A 448 -11.98 -5.55 -9.47
N PRO A 449 -11.26 -4.63 -8.80
CA PRO A 449 -10.91 -4.81 -7.39
C PRO A 449 -12.14 -4.95 -6.48
N TRP A 450 -13.28 -4.37 -6.86
CA TRP A 450 -14.53 -4.48 -6.11
C TRP A 450 -15.16 -5.87 -6.14
N LEU A 451 -14.87 -6.71 -7.14
CA LEU A 451 -15.39 -8.07 -7.16
C LEU A 451 -14.76 -8.94 -6.07
N MET A 452 -13.52 -8.63 -5.69
CA MET A 452 -12.86 -9.29 -4.56
C MET A 452 -13.46 -8.88 -3.20
N ILE A 453 -14.28 -7.82 -3.18
CA ILE A 453 -15.03 -7.34 -2.01
C ILE A 453 -16.45 -7.94 -2.02
N LEU A 454 -17.04 -8.19 -3.19
CA LEU A 454 -18.41 -8.69 -3.35
C LEU A 454 -18.55 -10.22 -3.24
N ASP A 455 -17.47 -10.99 -3.43
CA ASP A 455 -17.49 -12.44 -3.17
C ASP A 455 -17.79 -12.75 -1.68
N ASP A 456 -17.50 -11.83 -0.75
CA ASP A 456 -17.78 -11.98 0.68
C ASP A 456 -19.22 -11.58 1.10
N GLU A 457 -19.95 -10.79 0.29
CA GLU A 457 -21.29 -10.29 0.65
C GLU A 457 -22.45 -11.08 0.02
N TRP A 458 -22.23 -11.92 -1.01
CA TRP A 458 -23.33 -12.58 -1.75
C TRP A 458 -23.57 -14.05 -1.46
N GLU A 459 -22.67 -14.78 -0.81
CA GLU A 459 -23.02 -16.12 -0.30
C GLU A 459 -24.02 -16.05 0.87
N ASN A 460 -24.20 -14.87 1.48
CA ASN A 460 -25.09 -14.66 2.63
C ASN A 460 -26.53 -14.20 2.29
N GLN A 461 -26.96 -14.29 1.02
CA GLN A 461 -28.37 -14.00 0.65
C GLN A 461 -29.06 -15.12 -0.14
N THR A 462 -28.49 -16.32 -0.23
CA THR A 462 -29.20 -17.51 -0.72
C THR A 462 -29.05 -18.68 0.25
N SER A 463 -29.49 -18.48 1.49
CA SER A 463 -29.80 -19.53 2.46
C SER A 463 -31.01 -19.14 3.28
#